data_AF-A0A7M7PIW1-F1
#
_entry.id   AF-A0A7M7PIW1-F1
#
_cell.length_a   1.000
_cell.length_b   1.000
_cell.length_c   1.000
_cell.angle_alpha   90.00
_cell.angle_beta   90.00
_cell.angle_gamma   90.00
#
_symmetry.space_group_name_H-M   'P 1'
#
loop_
_entity.id
_entity.type
_entity.pdbx_description
1 polymer ?
#
loop_
_entity_poly.entity_id
_entity_poly.type
_entity_poly.pdbx_seq_one_letter_code
_entity_poly.pdbx_strand_id
1 'polypeptide(L)'
;MSEAELIVANSIKVLTQNGECRVDLCLGDITRLPMEDKMDVIVISAFRGDYSPSPQSVIGALQRTFNLSVEDVAKDKEEDLRKLYSCWWSKPLPSRLPYRRLLCFETRRVMDGRPQELVANVFRCLVPILNNEDGTVITPLLNAQQGADEVAMLKGMVEAAVNWMKAGLPLRRMKLVLYVQLKDGEVQGHSLKRFEDVTKTFDDLKERYEMQLLLPKAVPLEFDVYLSFSKEDEEVAKVIKEKLSSAKEGVVIYDSSQQAMNTDNVFQQDMYSVMMKSARIVTVLSPNYLKNNACIEQYNIALCCNRRALRDMLAPFYVDSVEMMPTYMGLVQYVDCRPHDPSKIQDACSSLSVSLSITLHTELTVAEFDPLRYDVFLSYSHRDTEKANCFVDMLQKLAPNLKIFFDVQELKAGKSWQRTLYHSIDGSRCMLALISEPYLKSAVCQEEFALAQAKHFQKGKQHLQLVPISLEDLDTIQPEFTHIPMVKGTPDVFEDTVNTICPAVVHWLTGGKVDTSEALTKMFDEDNVSSVFPTKFSFFLTWASHMHEFEFELY
;
A
#
# COMPACT_ATOMS: atom_id res chain seq x y z
N MET A 1 -5.27 -35.33 21.19
CA MET A 1 -4.19 -35.33 20.19
C MET A 1 -4.07 -33.90 19.72
N SER A 2 -2.88 -33.29 19.80
CA SER A 2 -2.64 -32.02 19.10
C SER A 2 -2.78 -32.31 17.61
N GLU A 3 -3.68 -31.59 16.92
CA GLU A 3 -3.63 -31.56 15.46
C GLU A 3 -2.34 -30.83 15.09
N ALA A 4 -1.46 -31.47 14.32
CA ALA A 4 -0.17 -30.90 14.03
C ALA A 4 -0.31 -29.68 13.11
N GLU A 5 0.02 -28.51 13.64
CA GLU A 5 -0.09 -27.20 13.00
C GLU A 5 0.96 -27.01 11.90
N LEU A 6 0.71 -26.07 10.99
CA LEU A 6 1.69 -25.67 9.98
C LEU A 6 2.87 -24.92 10.63
N ILE A 7 4.05 -25.54 10.66
CA ILE A 7 5.25 -24.99 11.33
C ILE A 7 5.96 -23.99 10.42
N VAL A 8 6.35 -22.82 10.93
CA VAL A 8 7.32 -21.93 10.26
C VAL A 8 8.73 -22.40 10.60
N ALA A 9 9.48 -22.87 9.59
CA ALA A 9 10.83 -23.39 9.77
C ALA A 9 11.92 -22.31 9.66
N ASN A 10 11.77 -21.36 8.74
CA ASN A 10 12.64 -20.19 8.62
C ASN A 10 11.90 -19.02 7.97
N SER A 11 12.41 -17.80 8.14
CA SER A 11 11.84 -16.56 7.59
C SER A 11 12.95 -15.66 7.05
N ILE A 12 12.70 -15.05 5.89
CA ILE A 12 13.49 -13.95 5.32
C ILE A 12 12.73 -12.65 5.61
N LYS A 13 13.38 -11.71 6.29
CA LYS A 13 12.86 -10.35 6.44
C LYS A 13 13.20 -9.51 5.21
N VAL A 14 12.20 -8.80 4.69
CA VAL A 14 12.33 -7.90 3.54
C VAL A 14 11.92 -6.50 3.99
N LEU A 15 12.89 -5.62 4.22
CA LEU A 15 12.58 -4.20 4.43
C LEU A 15 12.18 -3.56 3.10
N THR A 16 11.01 -2.91 3.11
CA THR A 16 10.50 -2.09 2.01
C THR A 16 10.28 -0.67 2.52
N GLN A 17 10.13 0.31 1.62
CA GLN A 17 9.80 1.69 2.00
C GLN A 17 8.44 1.81 2.71
N ASN A 18 7.56 0.82 2.54
CA ASN A 18 6.24 0.77 3.16
C ASN A 18 6.24 -0.06 4.47
N GLY A 19 7.40 -0.51 4.97
CA GLY A 19 7.55 -1.31 6.20
C GLY A 19 8.15 -2.71 5.99
N GLU A 20 8.22 -3.51 7.07
CA GLU A 20 8.72 -4.90 7.03
C GLU A 20 7.71 -5.83 6.32
N CYS A 21 8.20 -6.56 5.32
CA CYS A 21 7.53 -7.72 4.73
C CYS A 21 8.30 -9.00 5.08
N ARG A 22 7.68 -10.18 4.93
CA ARG A 22 8.32 -11.49 5.20
C ARG A 22 8.03 -12.54 4.13
N VAL A 23 9.03 -13.36 3.87
CA VAL A 23 8.87 -14.64 3.14
C VAL A 23 9.20 -15.75 4.13
N ASP A 24 8.23 -16.61 4.42
CA ASP A 24 8.33 -17.68 5.42
C ASP A 24 8.38 -19.04 4.72
N LEU A 25 9.35 -19.89 5.07
CA LEU A 25 9.37 -21.30 4.70
C LEU A 25 8.61 -22.09 5.76
N CYS A 26 7.57 -22.81 5.36
CA CYS A 26 6.69 -23.56 6.23
C CYS A 26 6.71 -25.07 5.95
N LEU A 27 6.59 -25.88 6.98
CA LEU A 27 6.59 -27.34 6.93
C LEU A 27 5.26 -27.87 7.50
N GLY A 28 4.49 -28.60 6.69
CA GLY A 28 3.27 -29.26 7.11
C GLY A 28 2.22 -29.36 6.00
N ASP A 29 0.98 -29.69 6.38
CA ASP A 29 -0.16 -29.59 5.48
C ASP A 29 -0.65 -28.14 5.44
N ILE A 30 -0.73 -27.55 4.24
CA ILE A 30 -1.22 -26.17 4.03
C ILE A 30 -2.58 -25.93 4.71
N THR A 31 -3.46 -26.94 4.72
CA THR A 31 -4.80 -26.91 5.34
C THR A 31 -4.81 -26.93 6.87
N ARG A 32 -3.63 -26.97 7.52
CA ARG A 32 -3.44 -26.86 8.97
C ARG A 32 -2.95 -25.48 9.42
N LEU A 33 -3.25 -24.45 8.63
CA LEU A 33 -3.08 -23.05 9.00
C LEU A 33 -4.13 -22.63 10.05
N PRO A 34 -3.74 -22.10 11.23
CA PRO A 34 -4.67 -21.60 12.25
C PRO A 34 -5.54 -20.43 11.76
N MET A 35 -6.71 -20.25 12.37
CA MET A 35 -7.65 -19.18 11.97
C MET A 35 -7.19 -17.78 12.38
N GLU A 36 -6.40 -17.62 13.45
CA GLU A 36 -5.74 -16.34 13.77
C GLU A 36 -4.70 -15.92 12.72
N ASP A 37 -4.17 -16.90 11.97
CA ASP A 37 -3.07 -16.75 11.03
C ASP A 37 -3.59 -16.76 9.57
N LYS A 38 -4.87 -16.41 9.40
CA LYS A 38 -5.65 -16.39 8.15
C LYS A 38 -4.97 -15.55 7.07
N MET A 39 -4.93 -16.10 5.85
CA MET A 39 -4.26 -15.48 4.69
C MET A 39 -5.29 -14.93 3.69
N ASP A 40 -4.91 -13.92 2.91
CA ASP A 40 -5.81 -13.34 1.90
C ASP A 40 -5.93 -14.24 0.66
N VAL A 41 -4.83 -14.88 0.24
CA VAL A 41 -4.79 -15.71 -0.96
C VAL A 41 -4.13 -17.05 -0.68
N ILE A 42 -4.82 -18.16 -0.95
CA ILE A 42 -4.18 -19.45 -1.18
C ILE A 42 -3.92 -19.64 -2.68
N VAL A 43 -2.68 -19.97 -3.06
CA VAL A 43 -2.34 -20.31 -4.44
C VAL A 43 -2.29 -21.83 -4.60
N ILE A 44 -2.84 -22.35 -5.70
CA ILE A 44 -2.78 -23.77 -6.08
C ILE A 44 -2.32 -23.95 -7.53
N SER A 45 -1.73 -25.11 -7.85
CA SER A 45 -1.51 -25.57 -9.23
C SER A 45 -2.57 -26.61 -9.62
N ALA A 46 -3.06 -26.53 -10.86
CA ALA A 46 -3.95 -27.51 -11.49
C ALA A 46 -3.50 -27.82 -12.93
N PHE A 47 -4.04 -28.87 -13.54
CA PHE A 47 -4.01 -29.01 -14.99
C PHE A 47 -5.19 -28.23 -15.59
N ARG A 48 -5.03 -27.74 -16.83
CA ARG A 48 -6.00 -26.85 -17.47
C ARG A 48 -7.40 -27.47 -17.57
N GLY A 49 -8.33 -26.97 -16.75
CA GLY A 49 -9.71 -27.46 -16.66
C GLY A 49 -9.90 -28.78 -15.90
N ASP A 50 -8.87 -29.31 -15.24
CA ASP A 50 -8.96 -30.49 -14.38
C ASP A 50 -8.63 -30.12 -12.92
N TYR A 51 -9.68 -30.13 -12.10
CA TYR A 51 -9.60 -29.86 -10.66
C TYR A 51 -10.00 -31.11 -9.85
N SER A 52 -9.78 -32.31 -10.40
CA SER A 52 -10.11 -33.57 -9.74
C SER A 52 -9.32 -33.72 -8.43
N PRO A 53 -9.97 -33.96 -7.28
CA PRO A 53 -9.28 -34.09 -6.00
C PRO A 53 -8.46 -35.38 -5.96
N SER A 54 -7.16 -35.26 -5.66
CA SER A 54 -6.25 -36.40 -5.52
C SER A 54 -5.69 -36.52 -4.08
N PRO A 55 -5.20 -37.70 -3.64
CA PRO A 55 -4.66 -37.86 -2.29
C PRO A 55 -3.53 -36.89 -1.94
N GLN A 56 -2.67 -36.54 -2.90
CA GLN A 56 -1.47 -35.73 -2.66
C GLN A 56 -1.63 -34.24 -3.03
N SER A 57 -2.63 -33.86 -3.82
CA SER A 57 -2.81 -32.46 -4.25
C SER A 57 -3.42 -31.57 -3.16
N VAL A 58 -3.10 -30.27 -3.20
CA VAL A 58 -3.77 -29.25 -2.37
C VAL A 58 -5.27 -29.20 -2.65
N ILE A 59 -5.69 -29.41 -3.90
CA ILE A 59 -7.11 -29.55 -4.28
C ILE A 59 -7.79 -30.65 -3.45
N GLY A 60 -7.19 -31.84 -3.38
CA GLY A 60 -7.73 -32.92 -2.57
C GLY A 60 -7.66 -32.66 -1.07
N ALA A 61 -6.65 -31.93 -0.58
CA ALA A 61 -6.58 -31.51 0.82
C ALA A 61 -7.73 -30.54 1.17
N LEU A 62 -7.98 -29.52 0.33
CA LEU A 62 -9.10 -28.58 0.50
C LEU A 62 -10.46 -29.31 0.50
N GLN A 63 -10.64 -30.29 -0.39
CA GLN A 63 -11.86 -31.11 -0.43
C GLN A 63 -12.03 -31.97 0.82
N ARG A 64 -10.96 -32.60 1.34
CA ARG A 64 -11.03 -33.48 2.52
C ARG A 64 -11.16 -32.71 3.84
N THR A 65 -10.39 -31.65 4.03
CA THR A 65 -10.33 -30.90 5.29
C THR A 65 -11.51 -29.93 5.43
N PHE A 66 -11.96 -29.31 4.34
CA PHE A 66 -12.95 -28.22 4.39
C PHE A 66 -14.24 -28.47 3.61
N ASN A 67 -14.35 -29.59 2.88
CA ASN A 67 -15.40 -29.82 1.89
C ASN A 67 -15.47 -28.71 0.82
N LEU A 68 -14.31 -28.19 0.40
CA LEU A 68 -14.20 -27.13 -0.62
C LEU A 68 -13.88 -27.75 -1.98
N SER A 69 -14.89 -27.79 -2.85
CA SER A 69 -14.76 -28.22 -4.26
C SER A 69 -14.14 -27.11 -5.10
N VAL A 70 -12.89 -27.30 -5.55
CA VAL A 70 -12.22 -26.36 -6.45
C VAL A 70 -12.90 -26.33 -7.83
N GLU A 71 -13.49 -27.44 -8.26
CA GLU A 71 -14.27 -27.49 -9.50
C GLU A 71 -15.50 -26.56 -9.46
N ASP A 72 -16.21 -26.51 -8.32
CA ASP A 72 -17.35 -25.60 -8.17
C ASP A 72 -16.92 -24.15 -8.03
N VAL A 73 -15.81 -23.88 -7.33
CA VAL A 73 -15.21 -22.55 -7.25
C VAL A 73 -14.76 -22.06 -8.65
N ALA A 74 -14.27 -22.95 -9.52
CA ALA A 74 -13.87 -22.61 -10.88
C ALA A 74 -15.04 -22.26 -11.82
N LYS A 75 -16.27 -22.70 -11.51
CA LYS A 75 -17.50 -22.37 -12.27
C LYS A 75 -17.90 -20.91 -12.07
N ASP A 76 -17.64 -20.33 -10.89
CA ASP A 76 -18.00 -18.94 -10.53
C ASP A 76 -16.79 -18.12 -10.02
N LYS A 77 -15.69 -18.19 -10.77
CA LYS A 77 -14.47 -17.38 -10.61
C LYS A 77 -14.74 -15.88 -10.84
N GLU A 78 -14.00 -15.03 -10.13
CA GLU A 78 -14.15 -13.58 -10.18
C GLU A 78 -13.43 -12.97 -11.39
N GLU A 79 -12.26 -13.50 -11.74
CA GLU A 79 -11.47 -13.08 -12.90
C GLU A 79 -10.81 -14.31 -13.56
N ASP A 80 -10.71 -14.30 -14.89
CA ASP A 80 -10.17 -15.42 -15.69
C ASP A 80 -9.07 -14.95 -16.65
N LEU A 81 -7.86 -14.81 -16.11
CA LEU A 81 -6.68 -14.38 -16.85
C LEU A 81 -5.92 -15.54 -17.52
N ARG A 82 -6.55 -16.72 -17.70
CA ARG A 82 -5.90 -17.93 -18.25
C ARG A 82 -5.42 -17.83 -19.69
N LYS A 83 -5.82 -16.77 -20.40
CA LYS A 83 -5.29 -16.41 -21.73
C LYS A 83 -3.99 -15.60 -21.65
N LEU A 84 -3.79 -14.84 -20.56
CA LEU A 84 -2.68 -13.91 -20.38
C LEU A 84 -1.57 -14.51 -19.49
N TYR A 85 -1.95 -15.07 -18.34
CA TYR A 85 -1.02 -15.52 -17.29
C TYR A 85 -1.27 -16.97 -16.85
N SER A 86 -2.14 -17.73 -17.54
CA SER A 86 -2.54 -19.08 -17.13
C SER A 86 -3.17 -19.18 -15.73
N CYS A 87 -3.65 -18.07 -15.16
CA CYS A 87 -4.26 -18.00 -13.83
C CYS A 87 -5.75 -17.61 -13.86
N TRP A 88 -6.49 -17.98 -12.83
CA TRP A 88 -7.78 -17.39 -12.46
C TRP A 88 -7.90 -17.31 -10.94
N TRP A 89 -8.79 -16.46 -10.41
CA TRP A 89 -9.07 -16.44 -8.96
C TRP A 89 -10.55 -16.43 -8.61
N SER A 90 -10.84 -16.93 -7.42
CA SER A 90 -12.18 -17.04 -6.87
C SER A 90 -12.72 -15.69 -6.39
N LYS A 91 -14.06 -15.60 -6.32
CA LYS A 91 -14.76 -14.70 -5.40
C LYS A 91 -14.35 -14.99 -3.94
N PRO A 92 -14.71 -14.13 -2.96
CA PRO A 92 -14.40 -14.40 -1.57
C PRO A 92 -14.93 -15.77 -1.12
N LEU A 93 -14.05 -16.56 -0.52
CA LEU A 93 -14.35 -17.89 -0.01
C LEU A 93 -15.13 -17.80 1.32
N PRO A 94 -15.84 -18.87 1.73
CA PRO A 94 -16.55 -18.93 3.02
C PRO A 94 -15.68 -18.48 4.20
N SER A 95 -16.20 -17.58 5.04
CA SER A 95 -15.48 -16.92 6.14
C SER A 95 -14.83 -17.89 7.14
N ARG A 96 -15.42 -19.08 7.31
CA ARG A 96 -14.92 -20.21 8.12
C ARG A 96 -13.57 -20.80 7.69
N LEU A 97 -13.05 -20.42 6.51
CA LEU A 97 -11.77 -20.90 5.99
C LEU A 97 -10.62 -19.97 6.41
N PRO A 98 -9.39 -20.50 6.59
CA PRO A 98 -8.21 -19.69 6.87
C PRO A 98 -7.65 -18.99 5.60
N TYR A 99 -8.43 -18.91 4.52
CA TYR A 99 -8.10 -18.19 3.29
C TYR A 99 -9.28 -17.32 2.83
N ARG A 100 -9.03 -16.10 2.37
CA ARG A 100 -10.07 -15.20 1.83
C ARG A 100 -10.38 -15.46 0.35
N ARG A 101 -9.38 -15.81 -0.47
CA ARG A 101 -9.51 -16.12 -1.91
C ARG A 101 -8.61 -17.29 -2.31
N LEU A 102 -8.95 -17.96 -3.41
CA LEU A 102 -8.12 -18.96 -4.08
C LEU A 102 -7.63 -18.41 -5.43
N LEU A 103 -6.32 -18.46 -5.67
CA LEU A 103 -5.68 -18.20 -6.96
C LEU A 103 -5.23 -19.54 -7.55
N CYS A 104 -5.78 -19.93 -8.71
CA CYS A 104 -5.42 -21.16 -9.38
C CYS A 104 -4.53 -20.88 -10.58
N PHE A 105 -3.34 -21.49 -10.60
CA PHE A 105 -2.44 -21.54 -11.73
C PHE A 105 -2.67 -22.84 -12.52
N GLU A 106 -2.84 -22.75 -13.84
CA GLU A 106 -3.12 -23.90 -14.72
C GLU A 106 -2.00 -24.16 -15.72
N THR A 107 -1.49 -25.40 -15.75
CA THR A 107 -0.61 -25.87 -16.83
C THR A 107 -1.38 -26.65 -17.89
N ARG A 108 -0.98 -26.57 -19.15
CA ARG A 108 -1.56 -27.42 -20.21
C ARG A 108 -0.96 -28.82 -20.21
N ARG A 109 0.28 -28.97 -19.73
CA ARG A 109 1.07 -30.22 -19.72
C ARG A 109 2.04 -30.24 -18.53
N VAL A 110 2.53 -31.43 -18.21
CA VAL A 110 3.74 -31.61 -17.39
C VAL A 110 4.90 -30.88 -18.08
N MET A 111 5.68 -30.08 -17.34
CA MET A 111 6.74 -29.19 -17.88
C MET A 111 6.27 -28.13 -18.91
N ASP A 112 5.03 -27.63 -18.81
CA ASP A 112 4.55 -26.52 -19.65
C ASP A 112 5.15 -25.18 -19.17
N GLY A 113 6.13 -24.64 -19.91
CA GLY A 113 6.83 -23.39 -19.61
C GLY A 113 8.06 -23.56 -18.69
N ARG A 114 8.92 -22.54 -18.63
CA ARG A 114 10.12 -22.54 -17.76
C ARG A 114 9.78 -22.04 -16.35
N PRO A 115 10.36 -22.59 -15.27
CA PRO A 115 10.10 -22.20 -13.87
C PRO A 115 9.87 -20.70 -13.63
N GLN A 116 10.74 -19.86 -14.18
CA GLN A 116 10.71 -18.41 -14.04
C GLN A 116 9.46 -17.76 -14.64
N GLU A 117 8.99 -18.27 -15.77
CA GLU A 117 7.78 -17.80 -16.45
C GLU A 117 6.52 -18.12 -15.63
N LEU A 118 6.48 -19.31 -15.02
CA LEU A 118 5.37 -19.79 -14.19
C LEU A 118 5.24 -18.96 -12.92
N VAL A 119 6.36 -18.73 -12.22
CA VAL A 119 6.39 -17.88 -11.03
C VAL A 119 6.00 -16.45 -11.40
N ALA A 120 6.58 -15.87 -12.46
CA ALA A 120 6.26 -14.51 -12.88
C ALA A 120 4.76 -14.33 -13.20
N ASN A 121 4.12 -15.33 -13.83
CA ASN A 121 2.69 -15.32 -14.09
C ASN A 121 1.82 -15.30 -12.82
N VAL A 122 2.20 -16.03 -11.77
CA VAL A 122 1.52 -15.96 -10.47
C VAL A 122 1.68 -14.57 -9.85
N PHE A 123 2.89 -13.99 -9.86
CA PHE A 123 3.12 -12.64 -9.32
C PHE A 123 2.38 -11.53 -10.10
N ARG A 124 2.26 -11.64 -11.43
CA ARG A 124 1.41 -10.75 -12.24
C ARG A 124 -0.05 -10.78 -11.83
N CYS A 125 -0.53 -11.91 -11.28
CA CYS A 125 -1.88 -12.03 -10.73
C CYS A 125 -2.00 -11.58 -9.27
N LEU A 126 -0.88 -11.46 -8.54
CA LEU A 126 -0.86 -10.86 -7.21
C LEU A 126 -1.10 -9.34 -7.26
N VAL A 127 -0.68 -8.66 -8.34
CA VAL A 127 -0.94 -7.23 -8.56
C VAL A 127 -2.46 -6.89 -8.52
N PRO A 128 -3.34 -7.51 -9.35
CA PRO A 128 -4.77 -7.25 -9.30
C PRO A 128 -5.46 -7.81 -8.05
N ILE A 129 -5.14 -9.04 -7.60
CA ILE A 129 -5.90 -9.69 -6.52
C ILE A 129 -5.71 -9.01 -5.16
N LEU A 130 -4.55 -8.36 -4.93
CA LEU A 130 -4.27 -7.55 -3.75
C LEU A 130 -4.84 -6.13 -3.87
N ASN A 131 -5.18 -5.66 -5.08
CA ASN A 131 -5.93 -4.43 -5.31
C ASN A 131 -5.39 -3.17 -4.58
N ASN A 132 -4.06 -3.03 -4.52
CA ASN A 132 -3.33 -2.01 -3.73
C ASN A 132 -3.48 -2.07 -2.20
N GLU A 133 -4.35 -2.93 -1.66
CA GLU A 133 -4.48 -3.24 -0.23
C GLU A 133 -3.36 -4.17 0.21
N ASP A 134 -2.81 -3.94 1.41
CA ASP A 134 -1.80 -4.82 2.00
C ASP A 134 -2.40 -6.21 2.26
N GLY A 135 -1.70 -7.26 1.84
CA GLY A 135 -2.23 -8.62 1.94
C GLY A 135 -1.18 -9.71 1.99
N THR A 136 -1.68 -10.93 2.16
CA THR A 136 -0.91 -12.11 2.55
C THR A 136 -1.20 -13.31 1.65
N VAL A 137 -0.15 -14.06 1.30
CA VAL A 137 -0.24 -15.18 0.35
C VAL A 137 0.33 -16.43 0.98
N ILE A 138 -0.35 -17.56 0.79
CA ILE A 138 0.16 -18.89 1.13
C ILE A 138 0.11 -19.80 -0.09
N THR A 139 1.16 -20.56 -0.33
CA THR A 139 1.32 -21.35 -1.56
C THR A 139 2.22 -22.57 -1.29
N PRO A 140 1.94 -23.74 -1.89
CA PRO A 140 2.95 -24.78 -2.01
C PRO A 140 4.08 -24.32 -2.94
N LEU A 141 5.16 -25.09 -3.07
CA LEU A 141 6.03 -24.93 -4.24
C LEU A 141 5.21 -25.19 -5.53
N LEU A 142 5.12 -24.17 -6.38
CA LEU A 142 4.40 -24.24 -7.65
C LEU A 142 4.92 -25.42 -8.48
N ASN A 143 4.01 -26.21 -9.04
CA ASN A 143 4.30 -27.32 -9.95
C ASN A 143 5.28 -28.41 -9.46
N ALA A 144 5.64 -28.46 -8.17
CA ALA A 144 6.50 -29.52 -7.62
C ALA A 144 5.93 -30.94 -7.87
N GLN A 145 4.59 -31.10 -7.80
CA GLN A 145 3.91 -32.36 -8.13
C GLN A 145 3.73 -32.61 -9.64
N GLN A 146 4.11 -31.65 -10.49
CA GLN A 146 4.11 -31.75 -11.95
C GLN A 146 5.54 -31.85 -12.51
N GLY A 147 6.49 -32.29 -11.68
CA GLY A 147 7.86 -32.64 -12.07
C GLY A 147 8.86 -31.48 -12.07
N ALA A 148 8.44 -30.25 -11.76
CA ALA A 148 9.36 -29.12 -11.69
C ALA A 148 10.41 -29.30 -10.57
N ASP A 149 11.63 -28.84 -10.82
CA ASP A 149 12.73 -28.86 -9.86
C ASP A 149 12.37 -28.01 -8.62
N GLU A 150 12.26 -28.66 -7.45
CA GLU A 150 11.81 -28.04 -6.20
C GLU A 150 12.77 -26.92 -5.75
N VAL A 151 14.07 -27.04 -6.00
CA VAL A 151 15.10 -26.05 -5.65
C VAL A 151 15.00 -24.85 -6.59
N ALA A 152 14.86 -25.08 -7.90
CA ALA A 152 14.69 -24.02 -8.89
C ALA A 152 13.38 -23.24 -8.68
N MET A 153 12.28 -23.94 -8.36
CA MET A 153 11.00 -23.30 -8.04
C MET A 153 11.07 -22.50 -6.74
N LEU A 154 11.64 -23.05 -5.66
CA LEU A 154 11.84 -22.32 -4.41
C LEU A 154 12.62 -21.02 -4.66
N LYS A 155 13.79 -21.13 -5.31
CA LYS A 155 14.64 -19.98 -5.61
C LYS A 155 13.88 -18.93 -6.40
N GLY A 156 13.21 -19.33 -7.48
CA GLY A 156 12.43 -18.41 -8.30
C GLY A 156 11.31 -17.71 -7.54
N MET A 157 10.59 -18.43 -6.66
CA MET A 157 9.51 -17.90 -5.84
C MET A 157 10.01 -16.92 -4.77
N VAL A 158 11.13 -17.23 -4.10
CA VAL A 158 11.75 -16.33 -3.11
C VAL A 158 12.32 -15.07 -3.79
N GLU A 159 13.09 -15.22 -4.87
CA GLU A 159 13.65 -14.09 -5.61
C GLU A 159 12.54 -13.17 -6.17
N ALA A 160 11.43 -13.75 -6.68
CA ALA A 160 10.26 -12.98 -7.08
C ALA A 160 9.59 -12.27 -5.90
N ALA A 161 9.33 -12.96 -4.79
CA ALA A 161 8.69 -12.38 -3.61
C ALA A 161 9.45 -11.14 -3.13
N VAL A 162 10.76 -11.27 -2.89
CA VAL A 162 11.60 -10.17 -2.42
C VAL A 162 11.63 -9.01 -3.42
N ASN A 163 11.77 -9.29 -4.72
CA ASN A 163 11.87 -8.23 -5.72
C ASN A 163 10.53 -7.49 -5.94
N TRP A 164 9.41 -8.19 -6.03
CA TRP A 164 8.09 -7.56 -6.14
C TRP A 164 7.70 -6.76 -4.88
N MET A 165 8.01 -7.28 -3.68
CA MET A 165 7.88 -6.53 -2.42
C MET A 165 8.69 -5.22 -2.47
N LYS A 166 9.99 -5.30 -2.84
CA LYS A 166 10.87 -4.12 -2.97
C LYS A 166 10.44 -3.16 -4.07
N ALA A 167 9.79 -3.64 -5.13
CA ALA A 167 9.24 -2.83 -6.21
C ALA A 167 7.97 -2.07 -5.82
N GLY A 168 7.24 -2.52 -4.80
CA GLY A 168 6.04 -1.83 -4.26
C GLY A 168 4.77 -2.70 -4.16
N LEU A 169 4.82 -3.98 -4.53
CA LEU A 169 3.68 -4.90 -4.42
C LEU A 169 3.16 -4.95 -2.96
N PRO A 170 1.84 -4.96 -2.69
CA PRO A 170 1.25 -5.00 -1.33
C PRO A 170 1.49 -6.27 -0.51
N LEU A 171 2.43 -7.12 -0.91
CA LEU A 171 2.64 -8.43 -0.32
C LEU A 171 3.40 -8.30 1.02
N ARG A 172 2.67 -8.39 2.13
CA ARG A 172 3.25 -8.27 3.48
C ARG A 172 3.83 -9.56 4.02
N ARG A 173 3.20 -10.68 3.70
CA ARG A 173 3.68 -12.01 4.08
C ARG A 173 3.44 -13.01 2.95
N MET A 174 4.44 -13.82 2.65
CA MET A 174 4.32 -14.96 1.74
C MET A 174 4.79 -16.23 2.44
N LYS A 175 3.89 -17.20 2.67
CA LYS A 175 4.20 -18.51 3.23
C LYS A 175 4.39 -19.53 2.10
N LEU A 176 5.61 -20.07 1.97
CA LEU A 176 5.97 -21.16 1.05
C LEU A 176 5.89 -22.49 1.79
N VAL A 177 4.96 -23.38 1.42
CA VAL A 177 4.67 -24.62 2.15
C VAL A 177 5.30 -25.84 1.49
N LEU A 178 6.16 -26.54 2.23
CA LEU A 178 6.63 -27.88 1.89
C LEU A 178 5.76 -28.91 2.61
N TYR A 179 5.09 -29.77 1.85
CA TYR A 179 4.24 -30.81 2.43
C TYR A 179 5.07 -31.91 3.11
N VAL A 180 4.96 -31.98 4.43
CA VAL A 180 5.55 -33.04 5.27
C VAL A 180 4.50 -33.59 6.23
N GLN A 181 4.62 -34.88 6.57
CA GLN A 181 3.83 -35.45 7.65
C GLN A 181 4.50 -35.19 8.99
N LEU A 182 3.85 -34.37 9.81
CA LEU A 182 4.23 -34.14 11.19
C LEU A 182 3.73 -35.29 12.07
N LYS A 183 4.53 -35.68 13.06
CA LYS A 183 4.14 -36.64 14.09
C LYS A 183 4.51 -36.06 15.45
N ASP A 184 3.54 -36.02 16.36
CA ASP A 184 3.69 -35.46 17.71
C ASP A 184 4.24 -34.01 17.73
N GLY A 185 3.96 -33.25 16.66
CA GLY A 185 4.45 -31.87 16.45
C GLY A 185 5.82 -31.76 15.77
N GLU A 186 6.52 -32.86 15.52
CA GLU A 186 7.84 -32.87 14.90
C GLU A 186 7.82 -33.32 13.43
N VAL A 187 8.76 -32.79 12.64
CA VAL A 187 8.99 -33.22 11.25
C VAL A 187 9.75 -34.54 11.26
N GLN A 188 9.19 -35.58 10.62
CA GLN A 188 9.86 -36.87 10.58
C GLN A 188 11.17 -36.82 9.76
N GLY A 189 12.23 -37.48 10.26
CA GLY A 189 13.58 -37.40 9.67
C GLY A 189 13.72 -37.80 8.20
N HIS A 190 12.81 -38.60 7.65
CA HIS A 190 12.77 -38.90 6.22
C HIS A 190 12.30 -37.70 5.37
N SER A 191 11.40 -36.88 5.92
CA SER A 191 10.89 -35.66 5.29
C SER A 191 11.92 -34.52 5.34
N LEU A 192 12.68 -34.41 6.43
CA LEU A 192 13.81 -33.47 6.52
C LEU A 192 14.87 -33.74 5.42
N LYS A 193 15.25 -35.01 5.21
CA LYS A 193 16.20 -35.40 4.15
C LYS A 193 15.70 -35.11 2.73
N ARG A 194 14.39 -35.17 2.46
CA ARG A 194 13.85 -34.84 1.14
C ARG A 194 14.10 -33.38 0.76
N PHE A 195 13.92 -32.48 1.72
CA PHE A 195 13.96 -31.04 1.50
C PHE A 195 15.27 -30.40 1.99
N GLU A 196 16.35 -31.18 2.13
CA GLU A 196 17.65 -30.70 2.62
C GLU A 196 18.22 -29.61 1.69
N ASP A 197 18.28 -29.88 0.38
CA ASP A 197 18.76 -28.91 -0.64
C ASP A 197 17.82 -27.69 -0.76
N VAL A 198 16.52 -27.89 -0.61
CA VAL A 198 15.51 -26.81 -0.63
C VAL A 198 15.70 -25.89 0.58
N THR A 199 15.80 -26.46 1.78
CA THR A 199 16.00 -25.70 3.02
C THR A 199 17.32 -24.92 2.98
N LYS A 200 18.41 -25.59 2.57
CA LYS A 200 19.71 -24.94 2.37
C LYS A 200 19.66 -23.80 1.36
N THR A 201 18.96 -23.98 0.24
CA THR A 201 18.78 -22.91 -0.76
C THR A 201 18.01 -21.71 -0.19
N PHE A 202 17.04 -21.96 0.69
CA PHE A 202 16.33 -20.89 1.41
C PHE A 202 17.26 -20.14 2.37
N ASP A 203 18.14 -20.86 3.09
CA ASP A 203 19.12 -20.28 3.99
C ASP A 203 20.16 -19.43 3.23
N ASP A 204 20.69 -19.91 2.11
CA ASP A 204 21.61 -19.16 1.22
C ASP A 204 20.95 -17.87 0.69
N LEU A 205 19.65 -17.92 0.35
CA LEU A 205 18.88 -16.77 -0.09
C LEU A 205 18.57 -15.80 1.06
N LYS A 206 18.33 -16.33 2.27
CA LYS A 206 18.15 -15.52 3.49
C LYS A 206 19.41 -14.72 3.77
N GLU A 207 20.58 -15.36 3.84
CA GLU A 207 21.85 -14.68 4.07
C GLU A 207 22.08 -13.59 3.01
N ARG A 208 21.88 -13.92 1.73
CA ARG A 208 21.97 -12.94 0.63
C ARG A 208 21.07 -11.72 0.86
N TYR A 209 19.80 -11.91 1.22
CA TYR A 209 18.84 -10.81 1.30
C TYR A 209 18.90 -10.03 2.62
N GLU A 210 19.29 -10.67 3.73
CA GLU A 210 19.57 -10.00 5.00
C GLU A 210 20.90 -9.22 4.93
N MET A 211 21.94 -9.73 4.24
CA MET A 211 23.14 -8.94 3.89
C MET A 211 22.82 -7.75 2.96
N GLN A 212 21.73 -7.82 2.20
CA GLN A 212 21.23 -6.73 1.35
C GLN A 212 20.22 -5.80 2.06
N LEU A 213 20.21 -5.76 3.40
CA LEU A 213 19.49 -4.76 4.19
C LEU A 213 20.08 -3.33 4.09
N LEU A 214 21.03 -3.11 3.17
CA LEU A 214 21.50 -1.79 2.78
C LEU A 214 20.34 -0.99 2.20
N LEU A 215 20.01 0.12 2.87
CA LEU A 215 19.01 1.10 2.45
C LEU A 215 19.15 1.46 0.96
N PRO A 216 18.04 1.75 0.25
CA PRO A 216 18.14 2.21 -1.13
C PRO A 216 19.00 3.47 -1.18
N LYS A 217 20.18 3.39 -1.80
CA LYS A 217 20.90 4.59 -2.25
C LYS A 217 19.92 5.42 -3.08
N ALA A 218 19.91 6.73 -2.89
CA ALA A 218 19.20 7.63 -3.78
C ALA A 218 19.61 7.30 -5.22
N VAL A 219 18.63 6.86 -6.01
CA VAL A 219 18.83 6.57 -7.43
C VAL A 219 18.65 7.89 -8.15
N PRO A 220 19.72 8.50 -8.70
CA PRO A 220 19.57 9.75 -9.42
C PRO A 220 18.67 9.54 -10.64
N LEU A 221 17.90 10.57 -10.99
CA LEU A 221 17.14 10.58 -12.23
C LEU A 221 18.10 10.69 -13.41
N GLU A 222 17.99 9.75 -14.35
CA GLU A 222 18.73 9.74 -15.62
C GLU A 222 17.80 10.05 -16.80
N PHE A 223 16.48 9.93 -16.62
CA PHE A 223 15.47 10.14 -17.65
C PHE A 223 14.30 10.97 -17.10
N ASP A 224 13.73 11.84 -17.94
CA ASP A 224 12.45 12.48 -17.65
C ASP A 224 11.29 11.50 -17.81
N VAL A 225 11.28 10.76 -18.94
CA VAL A 225 10.16 9.89 -19.31
C VAL A 225 10.67 8.51 -19.73
N TYR A 226 10.18 7.46 -19.08
CA TYR A 226 10.15 6.12 -19.66
C TYR A 226 8.92 6.00 -20.55
N LEU A 227 9.10 5.76 -21.86
CA LEU A 227 7.99 5.58 -22.79
C LEU A 227 7.83 4.10 -23.15
N SER A 228 6.75 3.50 -22.65
CA SER A 228 6.33 2.12 -22.89
C SER A 228 5.28 2.04 -23.99
N PHE A 229 5.54 1.25 -25.04
CA PHE A 229 4.62 1.06 -26.17
C PHE A 229 4.85 -0.28 -26.87
N SER A 230 3.84 -0.82 -27.57
CA SER A 230 4.04 -1.96 -28.47
C SER A 230 4.63 -1.50 -29.80
N LYS A 231 5.36 -2.37 -30.49
CA LYS A 231 5.99 -2.02 -31.78
C LYS A 231 4.98 -1.58 -32.84
N GLU A 232 3.77 -2.12 -32.80
CA GLU A 232 2.66 -1.77 -33.68
C GLU A 232 2.16 -0.33 -33.46
N ASP A 233 2.47 0.28 -32.32
CA ASP A 233 2.05 1.63 -31.92
C ASP A 233 3.19 2.67 -32.09
N GLU A 234 4.25 2.34 -32.83
CA GLU A 234 5.49 3.13 -32.96
C GLU A 234 5.25 4.55 -33.51
N GLU A 235 4.34 4.73 -34.48
CA GLU A 235 3.97 6.06 -34.99
C GLU A 235 3.29 6.94 -33.92
N VAL A 236 2.50 6.34 -33.03
CA VAL A 236 1.85 7.05 -31.91
C VAL A 236 2.89 7.44 -30.87
N ALA A 237 3.80 6.52 -30.55
CA ALA A 237 4.93 6.80 -29.66
C ALA A 237 5.85 7.89 -30.22
N LYS A 238 6.03 7.95 -31.55
CA LYS A 238 6.77 9.03 -32.22
C LYS A 238 6.06 10.39 -32.07
N VAL A 239 4.75 10.46 -32.28
CA VAL A 239 3.98 11.71 -32.02
C VAL A 239 4.12 12.14 -30.56
N ILE A 240 4.04 11.21 -29.60
CA ILE A 240 4.25 11.50 -28.16
C ILE A 240 5.65 12.06 -27.90
N LYS A 241 6.72 11.47 -28.47
CA LYS A 241 8.09 11.99 -28.36
C LYS A 241 8.20 13.41 -28.92
N GLU A 242 7.68 13.66 -30.12
CA GLU A 242 7.68 14.97 -30.76
C GLU A 242 6.93 16.03 -29.92
N LYS A 243 5.78 15.66 -29.33
CA LYS A 243 5.00 16.55 -28.45
C LYS A 243 5.69 16.82 -27.11
N LEU A 244 6.32 15.82 -26.50
CA LEU A 244 7.11 15.99 -25.27
C LEU A 244 8.31 16.91 -25.49
N SER A 245 9.09 16.69 -26.56
CA SER A 245 10.24 17.55 -26.91
C SER A 245 9.84 18.98 -27.27
N SER A 246 8.61 19.19 -27.75
CA SER A 246 8.04 20.52 -27.97
C SER A 246 7.55 21.18 -26.67
N ALA A 247 7.20 20.39 -25.65
CA ALA A 247 6.60 20.85 -24.39
C ALA A 247 7.61 21.00 -23.23
N LYS A 248 8.80 20.40 -23.34
CA LYS A 248 9.95 20.61 -22.45
C LYS A 248 11.25 20.55 -23.27
N GLU A 249 11.97 21.66 -23.32
CA GLU A 249 13.30 21.71 -23.93
C GLU A 249 14.28 20.79 -23.17
N GLY A 250 15.06 20.01 -23.91
CA GLY A 250 16.05 19.10 -23.32
C GLY A 250 15.49 17.83 -22.65
N VAL A 251 14.21 17.49 -22.86
CA VAL A 251 13.59 16.29 -22.26
C VAL A 251 14.33 15.00 -22.64
N VAL A 252 14.68 14.18 -21.65
CA VAL A 252 15.38 12.91 -21.84
C VAL A 252 14.39 11.75 -21.78
N ILE A 253 14.10 11.16 -22.94
CA ILE A 253 13.13 10.06 -23.07
C ILE A 253 13.86 8.72 -23.24
N TYR A 254 13.59 7.76 -22.36
CA TYR A 254 13.96 6.36 -22.55
C TYR A 254 12.91 5.65 -23.41
N ASP A 255 13.34 4.99 -24.47
CA ASP A 255 12.51 4.28 -25.44
C ASP A 255 12.48 2.78 -25.13
N SER A 256 11.31 2.23 -24.78
CA SER A 256 11.17 0.81 -24.44
C SER A 256 11.25 -0.15 -25.63
N SER A 257 11.25 0.32 -26.89
CA SER A 257 11.13 -0.55 -28.08
C SER A 257 12.25 -1.58 -28.23
N GLN A 258 13.44 -1.28 -27.70
CA GLN A 258 14.60 -2.17 -27.71
C GLN A 258 14.71 -3.03 -26.44
N GLN A 259 13.83 -2.83 -25.45
CA GLN A 259 13.91 -3.51 -24.16
C GLN A 259 13.16 -4.85 -24.20
N ALA A 260 13.88 -5.91 -24.57
CA ALA A 260 13.37 -7.28 -24.54
C ALA A 260 13.14 -7.79 -23.09
N MET A 261 12.22 -8.74 -22.94
CA MET A 261 12.13 -9.51 -21.69
C MET A 261 13.35 -10.43 -21.55
N ASN A 262 14.05 -10.35 -20.42
CA ASN A 262 14.98 -11.41 -20.04
C ASN A 262 14.15 -12.62 -19.59
N THR A 263 14.13 -13.63 -20.46
CA THR A 263 13.37 -14.85 -20.28
C THR A 263 13.87 -15.69 -19.11
N ASP A 264 15.15 -15.59 -18.72
CA ASP A 264 15.76 -16.43 -17.67
C ASP A 264 15.59 -15.85 -16.26
N ASN A 265 15.06 -14.63 -16.15
CA ASN A 265 14.78 -13.92 -14.91
C ASN A 265 13.29 -13.95 -14.54
N VAL A 266 12.99 -14.14 -13.25
CA VAL A 266 11.61 -14.11 -12.72
C VAL A 266 11.07 -12.68 -12.54
N PHE A 267 11.97 -11.71 -12.37
CA PHE A 267 11.68 -10.29 -12.24
C PHE A 267 12.59 -9.50 -13.18
N GLN A 268 12.02 -8.54 -13.93
CA GLN A 268 12.77 -7.78 -14.93
C GLN A 268 13.54 -6.61 -14.29
N GLN A 269 14.64 -6.95 -13.61
CA GLN A 269 15.46 -6.00 -12.86
C GLN A 269 15.94 -4.80 -13.72
N ASP A 270 16.23 -5.01 -15.00
CA ASP A 270 16.67 -3.94 -15.90
C ASP A 270 15.54 -2.95 -16.23
N MET A 271 14.32 -3.45 -16.49
CA MET A 271 13.12 -2.61 -16.69
C MET A 271 12.86 -1.76 -15.45
N TYR A 272 12.84 -2.41 -14.28
CA TYR A 272 12.66 -1.75 -12.99
C TYR A 272 13.75 -0.70 -12.70
N SER A 273 15.01 -1.01 -12.98
CA SER A 273 16.13 -0.10 -12.72
C SER A 273 16.06 1.16 -13.58
N VAL A 274 15.68 1.05 -14.85
CA VAL A 274 15.46 2.22 -15.72
C VAL A 274 14.23 3.01 -15.28
N MET A 275 13.11 2.35 -14.98
CA MET A 275 11.88 3.02 -14.50
C MET A 275 12.11 3.80 -13.20
N MET A 276 12.88 3.26 -12.25
CA MET A 276 13.23 3.98 -11.02
C MET A 276 14.11 5.22 -11.26
N LYS A 277 14.89 5.22 -12.35
CA LYS A 277 15.70 6.35 -12.83
C LYS A 277 14.90 7.34 -13.70
N SER A 278 13.63 7.08 -13.97
CA SER A 278 12.74 7.95 -14.75
C SER A 278 11.85 8.78 -13.84
N ALA A 279 11.61 10.05 -14.18
CA ALA A 279 10.70 10.91 -13.40
C ALA A 279 9.23 10.48 -13.60
N ARG A 280 8.82 10.26 -14.85
CA ARG A 280 7.50 9.74 -15.26
C ARG A 280 7.64 8.46 -16.09
N ILE A 281 6.58 7.66 -16.11
CA ILE A 281 6.43 6.46 -16.93
C ILE A 281 5.15 6.62 -17.76
N VAL A 282 5.28 6.82 -19.07
CA VAL A 282 4.14 6.92 -19.99
C VAL A 282 3.90 5.56 -20.64
N THR A 283 2.67 5.06 -20.60
CA THR A 283 2.28 3.80 -21.26
C THR A 283 1.27 4.09 -22.37
N VAL A 284 1.56 3.64 -23.60
CA VAL A 284 0.68 3.82 -24.76
C VAL A 284 -0.38 2.72 -24.76
N LEU A 285 -1.49 2.93 -24.05
CA LEU A 285 -2.53 1.93 -23.89
C LEU A 285 -3.36 1.79 -25.17
N SER A 286 -3.18 0.63 -25.82
CA SER A 286 -3.83 0.21 -27.06
C SER A 286 -4.21 -1.29 -26.99
N PRO A 287 -5.02 -1.80 -27.94
CA PRO A 287 -5.22 -3.24 -28.12
C PRO A 287 -3.95 -4.03 -28.43
N ASN A 288 -2.88 -3.40 -28.94
CA ASN A 288 -1.60 -4.05 -29.22
C ASN A 288 -0.77 -4.15 -27.93
N TYR A 289 -0.73 -3.06 -27.15
CA TYR A 289 -0.11 -3.02 -25.82
C TYR A 289 -0.65 -4.14 -24.91
N LEU A 290 -1.96 -4.34 -24.86
CA LEU A 290 -2.58 -5.39 -24.03
C LEU A 290 -2.33 -6.82 -24.53
N LYS A 291 -1.94 -7.01 -25.80
CA LYS A 291 -1.54 -8.31 -26.37
C LYS A 291 -0.05 -8.61 -26.17
N ASN A 292 0.75 -7.60 -25.84
CA ASN A 292 2.20 -7.70 -25.75
C ASN A 292 2.65 -7.96 -24.31
N ASN A 293 3.15 -9.17 -24.05
CA ASN A 293 3.59 -9.59 -22.71
C ASN A 293 4.67 -8.68 -22.10
N ALA A 294 5.55 -8.06 -22.92
CA ALA A 294 6.56 -7.14 -22.44
C ALA A 294 5.95 -5.81 -21.99
N CYS A 295 5.00 -5.26 -22.75
CA CYS A 295 4.25 -4.04 -22.40
C CYS A 295 3.41 -4.24 -21.13
N ILE A 296 2.77 -5.40 -21.02
CA ILE A 296 2.03 -5.82 -19.82
C ILE A 296 2.95 -5.91 -18.59
N GLU A 297 4.15 -6.49 -18.72
CA GLU A 297 5.13 -6.53 -17.63
C GLU A 297 5.60 -5.12 -17.24
N GLN A 298 5.93 -4.29 -18.24
CA GLN A 298 6.33 -2.90 -18.04
C GLN A 298 5.24 -2.13 -17.27
N TYR A 299 3.97 -2.33 -17.60
CA TYR A 299 2.85 -1.72 -16.87
C TYR A 299 2.79 -2.20 -15.41
N ASN A 300 2.92 -3.51 -15.15
CA ASN A 300 2.85 -4.07 -13.81
C ASN A 300 4.01 -3.58 -12.91
N ILE A 301 5.22 -3.47 -13.46
CA ILE A 301 6.38 -2.89 -12.78
C ILE A 301 6.15 -1.40 -12.54
N ALA A 302 5.66 -0.66 -13.53
CA ALA A 302 5.36 0.77 -13.41
C ALA A 302 4.29 1.06 -12.34
N LEU A 303 3.26 0.22 -12.24
CA LEU A 303 2.23 0.31 -11.20
C LEU A 303 2.82 0.08 -9.80
N CYS A 304 3.75 -0.87 -9.65
CA CYS A 304 4.47 -1.06 -8.39
C CYS A 304 5.36 0.14 -8.07
N CYS A 305 6.14 0.65 -9.03
CA CYS A 305 6.93 1.87 -8.89
C CYS A 305 6.07 3.07 -8.48
N ASN A 306 4.86 3.20 -9.05
CA ASN A 306 3.90 4.25 -8.71
C ASN A 306 3.34 4.13 -7.29
N ARG A 307 3.19 2.91 -6.77
CA ARG A 307 2.82 2.66 -5.35
C ARG A 307 3.98 2.87 -4.39
N ARG A 308 5.22 2.66 -4.85
CA ARG A 308 6.46 2.88 -4.10
C ARG A 308 6.82 4.36 -4.00
N ALA A 309 6.59 5.12 -5.05
CA ALA A 309 7.02 6.50 -5.15
C ALA A 309 6.06 7.45 -4.41
N LEU A 310 6.62 8.40 -3.64
CA LEU A 310 5.89 9.56 -3.10
C LEU A 310 5.59 10.62 -4.19
N ARG A 311 5.60 10.22 -5.46
CA ARG A 311 5.35 11.06 -6.64
C ARG A 311 4.53 10.27 -7.66
N ASP A 312 3.67 10.98 -8.37
CA ASP A 312 2.91 10.43 -9.49
C ASP A 312 3.86 10.07 -10.64
N MET A 313 4.15 8.77 -10.82
CA MET A 313 5.06 8.26 -11.85
C MET A 313 4.30 7.80 -13.09
N LEU A 314 3.32 6.91 -12.93
CA LEU A 314 2.63 6.23 -14.04
C LEU A 314 1.56 7.13 -14.66
N ALA A 315 1.76 7.50 -15.93
CA ALA A 315 0.85 8.30 -16.74
C ALA A 315 0.39 7.51 -17.99
N PRO A 316 -0.65 6.66 -17.88
CA PRO A 316 -1.15 5.92 -19.03
C PRO A 316 -1.84 6.86 -20.03
N PHE A 317 -1.40 6.83 -21.28
CA PHE A 317 -2.05 7.54 -22.39
C PHE A 317 -2.95 6.51 -23.09
N TYR A 318 -4.26 6.66 -22.93
CA TYR A 318 -5.23 5.78 -23.57
C TYR A 318 -5.45 6.25 -25.00
N VAL A 319 -4.79 5.61 -25.96
CA VAL A 319 -4.73 6.09 -27.35
C VAL A 319 -5.72 5.41 -28.27
N ASP A 320 -6.12 4.18 -27.95
CA ASP A 320 -7.06 3.42 -28.79
C ASP A 320 -8.00 2.55 -27.94
N SER A 321 -9.26 2.42 -28.34
CA SER A 321 -10.28 1.72 -27.53
C SER A 321 -9.97 0.23 -27.40
N VAL A 322 -9.96 -0.28 -26.17
CA VAL A 322 -9.77 -1.73 -25.90
C VAL A 322 -11.09 -2.43 -25.62
N GLU A 323 -11.22 -3.66 -26.13
CA GLU A 323 -12.43 -4.48 -25.97
C GLU A 323 -12.59 -5.03 -24.53
N MET A 324 -11.46 -5.33 -23.88
CA MET A 324 -11.40 -5.84 -22.51
C MET A 324 -10.17 -5.24 -21.82
N MET A 325 -10.37 -4.18 -21.04
CA MET A 325 -9.32 -3.66 -20.14
C MET A 325 -9.21 -4.60 -18.93
N PRO A 326 -8.02 -5.09 -18.55
CA PRO A 326 -7.86 -5.77 -17.27
C PRO A 326 -8.30 -4.86 -16.12
N THR A 327 -9.12 -5.39 -15.22
CA THR A 327 -9.82 -4.64 -14.17
C THR A 327 -8.91 -3.70 -13.37
N TYR A 328 -7.73 -4.19 -12.98
CA TYR A 328 -6.73 -3.40 -12.24
C TYR A 328 -6.13 -2.22 -13.02
N MET A 329 -6.01 -2.31 -14.34
CA MET A 329 -5.49 -1.22 -15.16
C MET A 329 -6.50 -0.07 -15.29
N GLY A 330 -7.79 -0.37 -15.13
CA GLY A 330 -8.86 0.64 -15.04
C GLY A 330 -8.89 1.40 -13.70
N LEU A 331 -8.10 0.98 -12.70
CA LEU A 331 -7.96 1.67 -11.42
C LEU A 331 -6.90 2.78 -11.44
N VAL A 332 -6.04 2.80 -12.46
CA VAL A 332 -5.06 3.86 -12.69
C VAL A 332 -5.72 4.92 -13.56
N GLN A 333 -5.65 6.19 -13.14
CA GLN A 333 -6.14 7.30 -13.95
C GLN A 333 -5.31 7.41 -15.23
N TYR A 334 -5.98 7.33 -16.38
CA TYR A 334 -5.39 7.52 -17.70
C TYR A 334 -5.77 8.89 -18.28
N VAL A 335 -4.98 9.35 -19.24
CA VAL A 335 -5.34 10.49 -20.10
C VAL A 335 -5.99 9.94 -21.36
N ASP A 336 -7.22 10.38 -21.69
CA ASP A 336 -7.94 9.90 -22.87
C ASP A 336 -7.49 10.64 -24.13
N CYS A 337 -6.67 9.96 -24.93
CA CYS A 337 -6.12 10.44 -26.19
C CYS A 337 -6.83 9.82 -27.41
N ARG A 338 -7.99 9.16 -27.23
CA ARG A 338 -8.61 8.34 -28.30
C ARG A 338 -9.35 9.17 -29.36
N PRO A 339 -9.44 8.67 -30.61
CA PRO A 339 -8.58 7.64 -31.20
C PRO A 339 -7.32 8.30 -31.80
N HIS A 340 -6.17 8.13 -31.15
CA HIS A 340 -4.88 8.70 -31.55
C HIS A 340 -4.89 10.22 -31.83
N ASP A 341 -5.71 10.98 -31.12
CA ASP A 341 -5.97 12.40 -31.40
C ASP A 341 -4.72 13.26 -31.10
N PRO A 342 -4.07 13.88 -32.10
CA PRO A 342 -2.84 14.64 -31.90
C PRO A 342 -3.01 15.89 -31.02
N SER A 343 -4.23 16.40 -30.88
CA SER A 343 -4.53 17.54 -29.98
C SER A 343 -4.60 17.07 -28.53
N LYS A 344 -5.31 15.97 -28.24
CA LYS A 344 -5.34 15.37 -26.91
C LYS A 344 -3.98 14.86 -26.45
N ILE A 345 -3.19 14.29 -27.38
CA ILE A 345 -1.79 13.90 -27.10
C ILE A 345 -0.95 15.14 -26.79
N GLN A 346 -1.14 16.26 -27.50
CA GLN A 346 -0.46 17.52 -27.18
C GLN A 346 -0.82 18.02 -25.77
N ASP A 347 -2.10 18.02 -25.41
CA ASP A 347 -2.57 18.45 -24.09
C ASP A 347 -2.04 17.53 -22.98
N ALA A 348 -2.02 16.22 -23.21
CA ALA A 348 -1.45 15.22 -22.33
C ALA A 348 0.07 15.45 -22.10
N CYS A 349 0.83 15.67 -23.17
CA CYS A 349 2.25 15.97 -23.11
C CYS A 349 2.55 17.30 -22.42
N SER A 350 1.74 18.34 -22.64
CA SER A 350 1.86 19.64 -21.97
C SER A 350 1.54 19.55 -20.48
N SER A 351 0.51 18.78 -20.08
CA SER A 351 0.22 18.51 -18.67
C SER A 351 1.35 17.72 -18.00
N LEU A 352 1.89 16.71 -18.69
CA LEU A 352 3.04 15.95 -18.22
C LEU A 352 4.30 16.84 -18.07
N SER A 353 4.55 17.73 -19.03
CA SER A 353 5.76 18.57 -19.02
C SER A 353 5.79 19.57 -17.87
N VAL A 354 4.63 20.04 -17.38
CA VAL A 354 4.54 20.81 -16.13
C VAL A 354 5.05 19.97 -14.95
N SER A 355 4.59 18.71 -14.82
CA SER A 355 5.06 17.80 -13.75
C SER A 355 6.55 17.43 -13.85
N LEU A 356 7.15 17.54 -15.04
CA LEU A 356 8.59 17.36 -15.30
C LEU A 356 9.41 18.65 -15.12
N SER A 357 8.76 19.81 -15.06
CA SER A 357 9.42 21.13 -14.98
C SER A 357 9.37 21.73 -13.58
N ILE A 358 8.52 21.18 -12.70
CA ILE A 358 8.77 21.29 -11.26
C ILE A 358 10.18 20.72 -11.02
N THR A 359 11.07 21.53 -10.43
CA THR A 359 12.30 21.02 -9.85
C THR A 359 11.90 20.02 -8.78
N LEU A 360 11.87 18.73 -9.12
CA LEU A 360 11.89 17.62 -8.16
C LEU A 360 13.12 17.89 -7.30
N HIS A 361 12.91 18.50 -6.13
CA HIS A 361 14.01 19.09 -5.38
C HIS A 361 15.02 17.98 -5.12
N THR A 362 16.26 18.20 -5.57
CA THR A 362 17.43 17.35 -5.30
C THR A 362 17.70 17.22 -3.78
N GLU A 363 16.89 17.92 -2.98
CA GLU A 363 16.93 18.08 -1.53
C GLU A 363 15.57 17.82 -0.85
N LEU A 364 14.65 17.03 -1.46
CA LEU A 364 13.88 16.11 -0.62
C LEU A 364 14.87 15.08 -0.10
N THR A 365 15.53 15.48 0.98
CA THR A 365 16.72 14.85 1.52
C THR A 365 16.51 13.36 1.72
N VAL A 366 17.60 12.60 1.56
CA VAL A 366 17.73 11.27 2.15
C VAL A 366 17.88 11.43 3.67
N ALA A 367 16.85 11.98 4.30
CA ALA A 367 16.57 11.70 5.69
C ALA A 367 16.22 10.21 5.77
N GLU A 368 16.79 9.51 6.74
CA GLU A 368 16.51 8.10 6.95
C GLU A 368 15.01 7.93 7.25
N PHE A 369 14.26 7.40 6.27
CA PHE A 369 12.80 7.32 6.33
C PHE A 369 12.36 6.25 7.32
N ASP A 370 12.12 6.68 8.56
CA ASP A 370 11.06 6.11 9.41
C ASP A 370 9.73 6.73 8.93
N PRO A 371 8.86 5.96 8.24
CA PRO A 371 7.69 6.53 7.59
C PRO A 371 6.61 6.94 8.61
N LEU A 372 6.19 8.20 8.53
CA LEU A 372 4.93 8.72 9.08
C LEU A 372 4.84 8.75 10.62
N ARG A 373 5.82 9.39 11.28
CA ARG A 373 5.59 10.07 12.56
C ARG A 373 5.80 11.57 12.41
N TYR A 374 4.76 12.33 12.73
CA TYR A 374 4.81 13.78 12.90
C TYR A 374 4.73 14.09 14.40
N ASP A 375 5.34 15.18 14.83
CA ASP A 375 5.24 15.62 16.22
C ASP A 375 3.99 16.51 16.41
N VAL A 376 3.70 17.36 15.42
CA VAL A 376 2.56 18.29 15.41
C VAL A 376 1.83 18.25 14.07
N PHE A 377 0.50 18.11 14.09
CA PHE A 377 -0.39 18.43 12.97
C PHE A 377 -0.93 19.85 13.16
N LEU A 378 -0.83 20.73 12.16
CA LEU A 378 -1.44 22.05 12.17
C LEU A 378 -2.61 22.07 11.18
N SER A 379 -3.82 21.98 11.72
CA SER A 379 -5.08 22.05 10.99
C SER A 379 -5.57 23.49 10.95
N TYR A 380 -5.79 24.03 9.76
CA TYR A 380 -6.26 25.41 9.57
C TYR A 380 -6.98 25.58 8.23
N SER A 381 -7.76 26.65 8.09
CA SER A 381 -8.32 27.05 6.81
C SER A 381 -7.27 27.79 5.98
N HIS A 382 -7.20 27.55 4.67
CA HIS A 382 -6.35 28.28 3.71
C HIS A 382 -6.52 29.82 3.71
N ARG A 383 -7.56 30.35 4.37
CA ARG A 383 -7.76 31.80 4.58
C ARG A 383 -7.00 32.35 5.79
N ASP A 384 -6.50 31.47 6.63
CA ASP A 384 -5.76 31.76 7.87
C ASP A 384 -4.27 31.35 7.77
N THR A 385 -3.75 31.12 6.55
CA THR A 385 -2.36 30.70 6.30
C THR A 385 -1.32 31.62 6.96
N GLU A 386 -1.53 32.94 6.95
CA GLU A 386 -0.64 33.88 7.63
C GLU A 386 -0.55 33.61 9.14
N LYS A 387 -1.69 33.34 9.79
CA LYS A 387 -1.76 32.97 11.21
C LYS A 387 -1.14 31.58 11.45
N ALA A 388 -1.37 30.63 10.56
CA ALA A 388 -0.78 29.29 10.65
C ALA A 388 0.76 29.34 10.58
N ASN A 389 1.32 30.15 9.68
CA ASN A 389 2.76 30.35 9.57
C ASN A 389 3.37 30.91 10.86
N CYS A 390 2.69 31.80 11.60
CA CYS A 390 3.18 32.26 12.90
C CYS A 390 3.37 31.10 13.92
N PHE A 391 2.48 30.11 13.93
CA PHE A 391 2.65 28.90 14.76
C PHE A 391 3.82 28.04 14.27
N VAL A 392 3.94 27.83 12.96
CA VAL A 392 5.03 27.06 12.34
C VAL A 392 6.39 27.68 12.64
N ASP A 393 6.56 28.97 12.35
CA ASP A 393 7.81 29.72 12.54
C ASP A 393 8.24 29.66 14.02
N MET A 394 7.29 29.81 14.95
CA MET A 394 7.58 29.72 16.38
C MET A 394 7.96 28.29 16.81
N LEU A 395 7.22 27.27 16.37
CA LEU A 395 7.52 25.87 16.68
C LEU A 395 8.89 25.45 16.13
N GLN A 396 9.21 25.82 14.88
CA GLN A 396 10.52 25.56 14.26
C GLN A 396 11.65 26.32 14.94
N LYS A 397 11.42 27.57 15.36
CA LYS A 397 12.39 28.37 16.12
C LYS A 397 12.70 27.77 17.50
N LEU A 398 11.70 27.20 18.16
CA LEU A 398 11.84 26.57 19.49
C LEU A 398 12.42 25.15 19.40
N ALA A 399 12.05 24.39 18.36
CA ALA A 399 12.51 23.03 18.12
C ALA A 399 12.74 22.80 16.61
N PRO A 400 13.94 23.08 16.07
CA PRO A 400 14.23 22.95 14.64
C PRO A 400 14.09 21.53 14.05
N ASN A 401 14.08 20.51 14.92
CA ASN A 401 13.94 19.10 14.53
C ASN A 401 12.48 18.61 14.59
N LEU A 402 11.52 19.46 14.94
CA LEU A 402 10.12 19.09 15.13
C LEU A 402 9.45 18.79 13.78
N LYS A 403 8.87 17.60 13.62
CA LYS A 403 8.17 17.23 12.38
C LYS A 403 6.75 17.80 12.39
N ILE A 404 6.56 18.96 11.79
CA ILE A 404 5.26 19.64 11.68
C ILE A 404 4.60 19.28 10.33
N PHE A 405 3.36 18.80 10.36
CA PHE A 405 2.52 18.64 9.18
C PHE A 405 1.61 19.87 9.04
N PHE A 406 1.78 20.64 7.96
CA PHE A 406 0.98 21.83 7.63
C PHE A 406 1.01 22.08 6.10
N ASP A 407 0.07 22.91 5.62
CA ASP A 407 -0.17 23.29 4.21
C ASP A 407 -0.31 22.14 3.18
N VAL A 408 -1.57 21.80 2.87
CA VAL A 408 -1.94 20.61 2.08
C VAL A 408 -2.30 20.96 0.61
N GLN A 409 -1.86 22.09 0.08
CA GLN A 409 -2.30 22.55 -1.26
C GLN A 409 -1.84 21.69 -2.45
N GLU A 410 -0.92 20.74 -2.29
CA GLU A 410 -0.60 19.77 -3.36
C GLU A 410 -1.60 18.61 -3.48
N LEU A 411 -2.53 18.40 -2.52
CA LEU A 411 -3.48 17.28 -2.55
C LEU A 411 -4.90 17.68 -2.98
N LYS A 412 -5.08 17.85 -4.29
CA LYS A 412 -6.39 17.77 -4.98
C LYS A 412 -6.26 16.79 -6.16
N ALA A 413 -7.03 15.72 -6.32
CA ALA A 413 -8.17 15.23 -5.54
C ALA A 413 -8.32 13.69 -5.66
N GLY A 414 -9.17 13.07 -4.83
CA GLY A 414 -9.45 11.62 -4.83
C GLY A 414 -8.92 10.87 -3.60
N LYS A 415 -9.37 9.62 -3.38
CA LYS A 415 -9.18 8.81 -2.13
C LYS A 415 -7.75 8.76 -1.53
N SER A 416 -6.72 9.12 -2.30
CA SER A 416 -5.35 9.30 -1.81
C SER A 416 -5.25 10.34 -0.68
N TRP A 417 -5.92 11.49 -0.78
CA TRP A 417 -5.81 12.55 0.23
C TRP A 417 -6.40 12.14 1.58
N GLN A 418 -7.53 11.42 1.59
CA GLN A 418 -8.15 10.90 2.82
C GLN A 418 -7.23 9.92 3.55
N ARG A 419 -6.46 9.11 2.80
CA ARG A 419 -5.47 8.20 3.39
C ARG A 419 -4.26 8.94 3.94
N THR A 420 -3.75 9.96 3.25
CA THR A 420 -2.68 10.82 3.79
C THR A 420 -3.15 11.55 5.04
N LEU A 421 -4.37 12.09 5.03
CA LEU A 421 -5.00 12.75 6.18
C LEU A 421 -5.08 11.81 7.39
N TYR A 422 -5.63 10.61 7.17
CA TYR A 422 -5.72 9.58 8.19
C TYR A 422 -4.34 9.20 8.74
N HIS A 423 -3.31 9.02 7.91
CA HIS A 423 -1.96 8.67 8.40
C HIS A 423 -1.18 9.83 9.04
N SER A 424 -1.45 11.08 8.66
CA SER A 424 -0.82 12.24 9.30
C SER A 424 -1.39 12.47 10.71
N ILE A 425 -2.70 12.33 10.89
CA ILE A 425 -3.35 12.26 12.23
C ILE A 425 -3.02 10.90 12.90
N ASP A 426 -2.77 9.89 12.08
CA ASP A 426 -2.19 8.56 12.33
C ASP A 426 -1.00 8.62 13.31
N GLY A 427 0.09 9.17 12.79
CA GLY A 427 1.38 9.28 13.46
C GLY A 427 1.68 10.61 14.15
N SER A 428 0.71 11.53 14.26
CA SER A 428 0.88 12.77 15.04
C SER A 428 0.73 12.54 16.54
N ARG A 429 1.51 13.27 17.34
CA ARG A 429 1.41 13.27 18.80
C ARG A 429 0.55 14.42 19.33
N CYS A 430 0.66 15.59 18.72
CA CYS A 430 -0.18 16.77 19.01
C CYS A 430 -0.88 17.23 17.73
N MET A 431 -2.07 17.82 17.84
CA MET A 431 -2.75 18.54 16.77
C MET A 431 -3.21 19.90 17.27
N LEU A 432 -2.81 20.96 16.56
CA LEU A 432 -3.30 22.32 16.72
C LEU A 432 -4.41 22.55 15.69
N ALA A 433 -5.61 22.92 16.13
CA ALA A 433 -6.73 23.25 15.24
C ALA A 433 -7.04 24.75 15.32
N LEU A 434 -6.71 25.50 14.26
CA LEU A 434 -6.94 26.93 14.17
C LEU A 434 -8.35 27.22 13.64
N ILE A 435 -9.30 27.35 14.56
CA ILE A 435 -10.73 27.47 14.28
C ILE A 435 -11.08 28.91 13.97
N SER A 436 -11.62 29.11 12.77
CA SER A 436 -12.19 30.35 12.23
C SER A 436 -13.55 30.05 11.57
N GLU A 437 -14.33 31.06 11.21
CA GLU A 437 -15.57 30.88 10.47
C GLU A 437 -15.34 30.18 9.11
N PRO A 438 -14.25 30.47 8.35
CA PRO A 438 -13.80 29.63 7.24
C PRO A 438 -13.48 28.17 7.60
N TYR A 439 -12.85 27.90 8.75
CA TYR A 439 -12.55 26.54 9.21
C TYR A 439 -13.83 25.75 9.47
N LEU A 440 -14.78 26.33 10.20
CA LEU A 440 -16.08 25.71 10.50
C LEU A 440 -16.93 25.43 9.24
N LYS A 441 -16.64 26.08 8.11
CA LYS A 441 -17.29 25.84 6.81
C LYS A 441 -16.53 24.85 5.91
N SER A 442 -15.34 24.40 6.31
CA SER A 442 -14.49 23.49 5.54
C SER A 442 -14.75 22.04 5.93
N ALA A 443 -15.31 21.24 5.01
CA ALA A 443 -15.57 19.81 5.24
C ALA A 443 -14.30 19.02 5.59
N VAL A 444 -13.15 19.39 5.02
CA VAL A 444 -11.85 18.76 5.33
C VAL A 444 -11.42 19.08 6.76
N CYS A 445 -11.56 20.34 7.20
CA CYS A 445 -11.21 20.74 8.56
C CYS A 445 -12.16 20.10 9.60
N GLN A 446 -13.44 19.91 9.26
CA GLN A 446 -14.39 19.16 10.08
C GLN A 446 -13.98 17.67 10.20
N GLU A 447 -13.57 17.03 9.10
CA GLU A 447 -13.11 15.63 9.09
C GLU A 447 -11.81 15.46 9.90
N GLU A 448 -10.84 16.35 9.73
CA GLU A 448 -9.60 16.43 10.54
C GLU A 448 -9.91 16.53 12.03
N PHE A 449 -10.76 17.48 12.41
CA PHE A 449 -11.12 17.73 13.80
C PHE A 449 -11.87 16.55 14.43
N ALA A 450 -12.79 15.92 13.70
CA ALA A 450 -13.54 14.75 14.19
C ALA A 450 -12.61 13.54 14.43
N LEU A 451 -11.69 13.26 13.51
CA LEU A 451 -10.69 12.18 13.67
C LEU A 451 -9.75 12.45 14.86
N ALA A 452 -9.28 13.67 15.00
CA ALA A 452 -8.40 14.06 16.10
C ALA A 452 -9.11 14.06 17.46
N GLN A 453 -10.37 14.49 17.53
CA GLN A 453 -11.20 14.41 18.73
C GLN A 453 -11.45 12.96 19.16
N ALA A 454 -11.74 12.06 18.21
CA ALA A 454 -11.92 10.64 18.49
C ALA A 454 -10.64 10.01 19.09
N LYS A 455 -9.46 10.38 18.57
CA LYS A 455 -8.17 9.95 19.14
C LYS A 455 -7.84 10.59 20.49
N HIS A 456 -8.17 11.86 20.69
CA HIS A 456 -7.94 12.55 21.96
C HIS A 456 -8.69 11.87 23.11
N PHE A 457 -9.90 11.37 22.88
CA PHE A 457 -10.63 10.60 23.89
C PHE A 457 -10.18 9.13 24.02
N GLN A 458 -9.32 8.61 23.14
CA GLN A 458 -8.72 7.28 23.29
C GLN A 458 -7.49 7.32 24.21
N LYS A 459 -7.60 6.72 25.40
CA LYS A 459 -6.46 6.50 26.30
C LYS A 459 -5.67 5.26 25.88
N GLY A 460 -4.38 5.42 25.54
CA GLY A 460 -3.51 4.33 25.10
C GLY A 460 -2.11 4.78 24.65
N LYS A 461 -1.29 3.84 24.15
CA LYS A 461 0.11 4.08 23.72
C LYS A 461 0.29 5.03 22.51
N GLN A 462 -0.81 5.45 21.86
CA GLN A 462 -0.83 6.38 20.72
C GLN A 462 -1.90 7.45 20.94
N HIS A 463 -1.90 8.05 22.12
CA HIS A 463 -2.74 9.21 22.43
C HIS A 463 -2.32 10.44 21.61
N LEU A 464 -3.29 11.12 21.02
CA LEU A 464 -3.14 12.40 20.31
C LEU A 464 -3.68 13.53 21.18
N GLN A 465 -2.87 14.54 21.49
CA GLN A 465 -3.35 15.74 22.16
C GLN A 465 -3.95 16.71 21.13
N LEU A 466 -5.27 16.95 21.17
CA LEU A 466 -5.92 17.96 20.32
C LEU A 466 -6.05 19.28 21.10
N VAL A 467 -5.54 20.38 20.53
CA VAL A 467 -5.61 21.74 21.08
C VAL A 467 -6.36 22.64 20.09
N PRO A 468 -7.67 22.90 20.31
CA PRO A 468 -8.43 23.87 19.54
C PRO A 468 -8.07 25.31 19.92
N ILE A 469 -7.94 26.20 18.93
CA ILE A 469 -7.58 27.61 19.09
C ILE A 469 -8.54 28.46 18.26
N SER A 470 -9.36 29.30 18.92
CA SER A 470 -10.33 30.18 18.24
C SER A 470 -9.64 31.46 17.77
N LEU A 471 -9.53 31.65 16.46
CA LEU A 471 -8.83 32.78 15.83
C LEU A 471 -9.65 34.09 15.78
N GLU A 472 -10.93 34.00 16.09
CA GLU A 472 -11.89 35.11 16.17
C GLU A 472 -12.99 34.77 17.19
N ASP A 473 -13.81 35.75 17.57
CA ASP A 473 -14.98 35.51 18.41
C ASP A 473 -16.10 34.92 17.53
N LEU A 474 -16.50 33.67 17.80
CA LEU A 474 -17.41 32.89 16.94
C LEU A 474 -18.83 32.87 17.53
N ASP A 475 -19.76 33.60 16.91
CA ASP A 475 -21.16 33.73 17.35
C ASP A 475 -21.94 32.39 17.36
N THR A 476 -21.52 31.40 16.57
CA THR A 476 -22.19 30.10 16.48
C THR A 476 -21.18 28.99 16.18
N ILE A 477 -20.97 28.12 17.15
CA ILE A 477 -20.07 26.96 17.06
C ILE A 477 -20.93 25.69 17.04
N GLN A 478 -20.61 24.74 16.15
CA GLN A 478 -21.34 23.47 16.05
C GLN A 478 -20.99 22.58 17.27
N PRO A 479 -21.94 21.81 17.85
CA PRO A 479 -21.73 21.08 19.11
C PRO A 479 -20.47 20.21 19.16
N GLU A 480 -20.11 19.62 18.03
CA GLU A 480 -18.96 18.73 17.81
C GLU A 480 -17.63 19.40 18.22
N PHE A 481 -17.53 20.73 18.05
CA PHE A 481 -16.34 21.50 18.41
C PHE A 481 -16.29 21.90 19.89
N THR A 482 -17.37 21.67 20.65
CA THR A 482 -17.48 22.12 22.05
C THR A 482 -17.02 21.09 23.09
N HIS A 483 -16.75 19.85 22.68
CA HIS A 483 -16.33 18.76 23.58
C HIS A 483 -14.92 18.94 24.18
N ILE A 484 -14.07 19.75 23.56
CA ILE A 484 -12.72 20.07 24.03
C ILE A 484 -12.62 21.60 24.18
N PRO A 485 -12.19 22.13 25.34
CA PRO A 485 -12.05 23.57 25.54
C PRO A 485 -11.13 24.23 24.51
N MET A 486 -11.58 25.34 23.94
CA MET A 486 -10.78 26.13 22.99
C MET A 486 -9.92 27.17 23.70
N VAL A 487 -8.69 27.34 23.23
CA VAL A 487 -7.82 28.48 23.57
C VAL A 487 -8.30 29.71 22.82
N LYS A 488 -8.36 30.88 23.47
CA LYS A 488 -8.64 32.14 22.78
C LYS A 488 -7.36 32.62 22.07
N GLY A 489 -7.39 32.68 20.74
CA GLY A 489 -6.31 33.18 19.87
C GLY A 489 -6.80 34.31 18.96
N THR A 490 -7.68 35.18 19.47
CA THR A 490 -8.25 36.31 18.75
C THR A 490 -7.21 37.40 18.49
N PRO A 491 -7.43 38.34 17.55
CA PRO A 491 -6.40 39.28 17.10
C PRO A 491 -5.77 40.15 18.20
N ASP A 492 -6.48 40.38 19.30
CA ASP A 492 -6.02 41.13 20.49
C ASP A 492 -5.04 40.36 21.39
N VAL A 493 -5.01 39.02 21.31
CA VAL A 493 -4.14 38.13 22.13
C VAL A 493 -3.37 37.10 21.29
N PHE A 494 -3.39 37.23 19.96
CA PHE A 494 -2.84 36.23 19.05
C PHE A 494 -1.34 35.97 19.25
N GLU A 495 -0.54 37.03 19.38
CA GLU A 495 0.91 36.91 19.62
C GLU A 495 1.20 36.23 20.97
N ASP A 496 0.51 36.63 22.04
CA ASP A 496 0.63 36.00 23.36
C ASP A 496 0.22 34.51 23.31
N THR A 497 -0.79 34.17 22.51
CA THR A 497 -1.25 32.80 22.32
C THR A 497 -0.19 31.94 21.60
N VAL A 498 0.43 32.45 20.53
CA VAL A 498 1.55 31.78 19.85
C VAL A 498 2.75 31.62 20.80
N ASN A 499 3.11 32.69 21.51
CA ASN A 499 4.21 32.70 22.49
C ASN A 499 3.96 31.77 23.70
N THR A 500 2.72 31.40 23.97
CA THR A 500 2.35 30.53 25.10
C THR A 500 2.17 29.06 24.68
N ILE A 501 1.44 28.82 23.58
CA ILE A 501 1.10 27.46 23.12
C ILE A 501 2.30 26.77 22.48
N CYS A 502 3.10 27.43 21.65
CA CYS A 502 4.20 26.77 20.95
C CYS A 502 5.27 26.22 21.93
N PRO A 503 5.73 26.95 22.97
CA PRO A 503 6.58 26.38 24.00
C PRO A 503 5.95 25.21 24.75
N ALA A 504 4.66 25.31 25.12
CA ALA A 504 3.96 24.25 25.86
C ALA A 504 3.85 22.95 25.05
N VAL A 505 3.57 23.05 23.74
CA VAL A 505 3.53 21.91 22.81
C VAL A 505 4.92 21.28 22.67
N VAL A 506 5.97 22.06 22.43
CA VAL A 506 7.36 21.56 22.38
C VAL A 506 7.75 20.90 23.71
N HIS A 507 7.32 21.46 24.83
CA HIS A 507 7.59 20.93 26.17
C HIS A 507 6.93 19.56 26.40
N TRP A 508 5.63 19.45 26.12
CA TRP A 508 4.87 18.19 26.21
C TRP A 508 5.46 17.11 25.29
N LEU A 509 5.90 17.50 24.09
CA LEU A 509 6.51 16.57 23.13
C LEU A 509 7.90 16.08 23.58
N THR A 510 8.66 16.88 24.33
CA THR A 510 10.03 16.58 24.76
C THR A 510 10.16 16.03 26.19
N GLY A 511 9.10 16.07 27.00
CA GLY A 511 9.05 15.46 28.33
C GLY A 511 9.87 16.19 29.40
N GLY A 512 10.08 17.50 29.24
CA GLY A 512 10.76 18.32 30.24
C GLY A 512 9.91 18.61 31.50
N LYS A 513 10.48 19.36 32.44
CA LYS A 513 9.74 20.11 33.47
C LYS A 513 10.16 21.58 33.43
N VAL A 514 9.23 22.50 33.15
CA VAL A 514 9.44 23.96 33.27
C VAL A 514 8.20 24.63 33.87
N ASP A 515 8.48 25.61 34.71
CA ASP A 515 7.59 26.35 35.58
C ASP A 515 6.78 27.42 34.80
N THR A 516 5.50 27.14 34.50
CA THR A 516 4.53 28.12 33.94
C THR A 516 3.09 27.80 34.41
N SER A 517 2.19 28.79 34.32
CA SER A 517 0.96 28.94 35.13
C SER A 517 -0.06 27.79 35.10
N GLU A 518 -0.91 27.73 36.14
CA GLU A 518 -1.97 26.72 36.35
C GLU A 518 -2.89 26.45 35.14
N ALA A 519 -3.04 27.42 34.23
CA ALA A 519 -3.84 27.25 33.02
C ALA A 519 -3.20 26.24 32.04
N LEU A 520 -1.88 26.25 31.92
CA LEU A 520 -1.13 25.36 31.03
C LEU A 520 -1.06 23.94 31.57
N THR A 521 -0.91 23.78 32.89
CA THR A 521 -0.93 22.46 33.51
C THR A 521 -2.25 21.75 33.19
N LYS A 522 -3.40 22.43 33.37
CA LYS A 522 -4.73 21.88 33.08
C LYS A 522 -4.97 21.49 31.63
N MET A 523 -4.27 22.09 30.66
CA MET A 523 -4.41 21.74 29.23
C MET A 523 -3.77 20.40 28.87
N PHE A 524 -2.82 19.92 29.67
CA PHE A 524 -2.04 18.70 29.41
C PHE A 524 -2.06 17.70 30.60
N ASP A 525 -3.03 17.85 31.51
CA ASP A 525 -3.19 17.03 32.72
C ASP A 525 -4.03 15.78 32.42
N GLU A 526 -3.43 14.58 32.51
CA GLU A 526 -4.04 13.31 32.06
C GLU A 526 -5.31 12.91 32.85
N ASP A 527 -5.52 13.50 34.03
CA ASP A 527 -6.62 13.19 34.95
C ASP A 527 -7.79 14.20 34.92
N ASN A 528 -7.69 15.30 34.17
CA ASN A 528 -8.66 16.43 34.22
C ASN A 528 -9.65 16.53 33.04
N VAL A 529 -10.02 15.40 32.44
CA VAL A 529 -10.98 15.33 31.30
C VAL A 529 -12.44 15.61 31.70
N SER A 530 -12.71 16.03 32.95
CA SER A 530 -14.05 16.42 33.39
C SER A 530 -14.06 17.49 34.48
N SER A 531 -14.33 18.75 34.12
CA SER A 531 -15.20 19.71 34.85
C SER A 531 -14.96 21.19 34.49
N VAL A 532 -15.31 21.55 33.25
CA VAL A 532 -15.56 22.95 32.82
C VAL A 532 -16.75 22.90 31.82
N PHE A 533 -17.89 23.57 31.99
CA PHE A 533 -18.37 24.36 33.13
C PHE A 533 -19.78 23.85 33.61
N PRO A 534 -20.90 24.60 33.80
CA PRO A 534 -22.05 24.06 34.55
C PRO A 534 -23.11 23.28 33.73
N THR A 535 -23.85 22.48 34.47
CA THR A 535 -25.00 21.65 34.08
C THR A 535 -26.09 22.33 33.24
N LYS A 536 -26.33 21.79 32.04
CA LYS A 536 -27.64 21.25 31.58
C LYS A 536 -27.57 20.80 30.13
N PHE A 537 -27.67 19.48 29.90
CA PHE A 537 -28.54 18.83 28.90
C PHE A 537 -28.26 17.33 28.91
N SER A 538 -28.98 16.60 29.78
CA SER A 538 -29.08 15.15 29.66
C SER A 538 -30.15 14.82 28.62
N PHE A 539 -29.85 13.89 27.70
CA PHE A 539 -30.72 13.06 26.86
C PHE A 539 -30.00 12.79 25.53
N PHE A 540 -29.37 11.61 25.40
CA PHE A 540 -29.10 10.82 24.17
C PHE A 540 -28.03 9.71 24.38
N LEU A 541 -27.93 9.14 25.60
CA LEU A 541 -27.02 8.03 25.93
C LEU A 541 -27.74 6.78 26.48
N THR A 542 -28.91 6.47 25.92
CA THR A 542 -29.75 5.32 26.30
C THR A 542 -30.33 4.59 25.08
N TRP A 543 -29.49 4.31 24.07
CA TRP A 543 -29.89 3.46 22.92
C TRP A 543 -28.83 2.45 22.43
N ALA A 544 -27.62 2.46 23.00
CA ALA A 544 -26.50 1.60 22.55
C ALA A 544 -26.18 0.41 23.47
N SER A 545 -26.94 0.21 24.56
CA SER A 545 -26.60 -0.76 25.63
C SER A 545 -27.58 -1.93 25.80
N HIS A 546 -28.52 -2.14 24.86
CA HIS A 546 -29.60 -3.13 24.97
C HIS A 546 -29.78 -4.06 23.74
N MET A 547 -28.78 -4.16 22.85
CA MET A 547 -28.76 -5.17 21.77
C MET A 547 -27.77 -6.31 22.07
N HIS A 548 -27.95 -6.95 23.22
CA HIS A 548 -27.28 -8.20 23.58
C HIS A 548 -28.25 -9.19 24.25
N GLU A 549 -29.46 -9.33 23.70
CA GLU A 549 -30.36 -10.46 23.99
C GLU A 549 -31.44 -10.59 22.89
N PHE A 550 -31.89 -11.84 22.66
CA PHE A 550 -32.90 -12.31 21.68
C PHE A 550 -32.51 -12.52 20.20
N GLU A 551 -32.17 -13.79 19.90
CA GLU A 551 -32.48 -14.47 18.62
C GLU A 551 -33.99 -14.79 18.49
N PHE A 552 -34.41 -15.20 17.27
CA PHE A 552 -35.74 -15.72 16.85
C PHE A 552 -36.90 -14.69 16.90
N GLU A 553 -37.68 -14.47 15.83
CA GLU A 553 -38.37 -15.47 14.98
C GLU A 553 -38.46 -15.09 13.48
N LEU A 554 -38.97 -16.02 12.66
CA LEU A 554 -39.19 -15.89 11.22
C LEU A 554 -40.38 -14.98 10.87
N TYR A 555 -40.31 -14.27 9.74
CA TYR A 555 -41.09 -14.57 8.52
C TYR A 555 -40.64 -13.75 7.30
#